data_AF-A0A7C2WEH2-F1
#
_entry.id   AF-A0A7C2WEH2-F1
#
_cell.length_a   1.000
_cell.length_b   1.000
_cell.length_c   1.000
_cell.angle_alpha   90.00
_cell.angle_beta   90.00
_cell.angle_gamma   90.00
#
_symmetry.space_group_name_H-M   'P 1'
#
loop_
_entity.id
_entity.type
_entity.pdbx_description
1 polymer ?
#
loop_
_entity_poly.entity_id
_entity_poly.type
_entity_poly.pdbx_seq_one_letter_code
_entity_poly.pdbx_strand_id
1 'polypeptide(L)' 'AASVAEMVEAILLDQNRILPCSAYLQGQYGIDGLYVGVPIKLGAGGIKQVIEIELTDEERAALHRSAGAVRELVEAMRQL' A
#
# COMPACT_ATOMS: atom_id res chain seq x y z
N ALA A 1 15.09 9.82 1.92
CA ALA A 1 14.75 11.26 1.78
C ALA A 1 14.13 11.56 0.43
N ALA A 2 14.79 11.21 -0.69
CA ALA A 2 14.28 11.46 -2.05
C ALA A 2 12.86 10.91 -2.30
N SER A 3 12.55 9.67 -1.86
CA SER A 3 11.23 9.06 -2.06
C SER A 3 10.09 9.80 -1.35
N VAL A 4 10.34 10.36 -0.17
CA VAL A 4 9.34 11.18 0.54
C VAL A 4 9.13 12.50 -0.19
N ALA A 5 10.20 13.13 -0.68
CA ALA A 5 10.10 14.34 -1.49
C ALA A 5 9.31 14.08 -2.78
N GLU A 6 9.53 12.93 -3.43
CA GLU A 6 8.80 12.51 -4.63
C GLU A 6 7.31 12.29 -4.36
N MET A 7 6.95 11.65 -3.23
CA MET A 7 5.55 11.52 -2.83
C MET A 7 4.91 12.89 -2.58
N VAL A 8 5.60 13.77 -1.86
CA VAL A 8 5.13 15.13 -1.57
C VAL A 8 4.95 15.93 -2.87
N GLU A 9 5.92 15.87 -3.78
CA GLU A 9 5.85 16.53 -5.08
C GLU A 9 4.68 16.00 -5.92
N ALA A 10 4.48 14.68 -5.96
CA ALA A 10 3.39 14.06 -6.70
C ALA A 10 2.00 14.47 -6.17
N ILE A 11 1.88 14.68 -4.85
CA ILE A 11 0.66 15.23 -4.23
C ILE A 11 0.50 16.71 -4.58
N LEU A 12 1.53 17.52 -4.31
CA LEU A 12 1.47 18.98 -4.46
C LEU A 12 1.22 19.41 -5.91
N LEU A 13 1.79 18.69 -6.88
CA LEU A 13 1.69 19.00 -8.30
C LEU A 13 0.64 18.16 -9.04
N ASP A 14 -0.20 17.42 -8.31
CA ASP A 14 -1.21 16.49 -8.86
C ASP A 14 -0.71 15.61 -10.02
N GLN A 15 0.51 15.08 -9.90
CA GLN A 15 1.19 14.42 -11.02
C GLN A 15 0.54 13.09 -11.43
N ASN A 16 -0.43 12.59 -10.64
CA ASN A 16 -1.11 11.31 -10.88
C ASN A 16 -0.13 10.14 -11.03
N ARG A 17 1.00 10.20 -10.31
CA ARG A 17 2.11 9.24 -10.43
C ARG A 17 1.75 7.90 -9.79
N ILE A 18 2.28 6.84 -10.39
CA ILE A 18 2.21 5.50 -9.85
C ILE A 18 3.47 5.26 -9.03
N LEU A 19 3.31 5.08 -7.72
CA LEU A 19 4.41 4.88 -6.78
C LEU A 19 4.09 3.69 -5.87
N PRO A 20 5.08 2.85 -5.53
CA PRO A 20 4.90 1.81 -4.52
C PRO A 20 4.89 2.47 -3.13
N CYS A 21 3.75 2.44 -2.43
CA CYS A 21 3.62 3.01 -1.09
C CYS A 21 2.71 2.14 -0.21
N SER A 22 2.81 2.32 1.11
CA SER A 22 1.89 1.66 2.03
C SER A 22 0.50 2.31 1.91
N ALA A 23 -0.50 1.50 1.57
CA ALA A 23 -1.88 1.93 1.39
C ALA A 23 -2.82 1.06 2.21
N TYR A 24 -3.92 1.65 2.67
CA TYR A 24 -4.96 0.92 3.38
C TYR A 24 -5.77 0.08 2.39
N LEU A 25 -5.70 -1.24 2.55
CA LEU A 25 -6.45 -2.17 1.71
C LEU A 25 -7.84 -2.41 2.30
N GLN A 26 -8.84 -2.36 1.42
CA GLN A 26 -10.27 -2.52 1.70
C GLN A 26 -10.88 -3.68 0.89
N GLY A 27 -10.10 -4.75 0.66
CA GLY A 27 -10.47 -5.90 -0.15
C GLY A 27 -9.55 -6.17 -1.34
N GLN A 28 -8.66 -5.23 -1.69
CA GLN A 28 -7.68 -5.44 -2.77
C GLN A 28 -6.76 -6.62 -2.42
N TYR A 29 -6.42 -7.43 -3.42
CA TYR A 29 -5.63 -8.65 -3.25
C TYR A 29 -6.24 -9.65 -2.22
N GLY A 30 -7.53 -9.52 -1.87
CA GLY A 30 -8.17 -10.32 -0.82
C GLY A 30 -7.76 -9.93 0.60
N ILE A 31 -7.18 -8.75 0.80
CA ILE A 31 -6.74 -8.22 2.10
C ILE A 31 -7.63 -7.03 2.46
N ASP A 32 -8.21 -7.07 3.66
CA ASP A 32 -9.07 -6.02 4.19
C ASP A 32 -8.57 -5.56 5.57
N GLY A 33 -8.62 -4.24 5.80
CA GLY A 33 -8.36 -3.64 7.09
C GLY A 33 -6.89 -3.50 7.48
N LEU A 34 -5.96 -3.48 6.50
CA LEU A 34 -4.52 -3.47 6.74
C LEU A 34 -3.77 -2.51 5.82
N TYR A 35 -2.74 -1.85 6.35
CA TYR A 35 -1.79 -1.09 5.55
C TYR A 35 -0.72 -2.02 4.96
N VAL A 36 -0.66 -2.10 3.63
CA VAL A 36 0.29 -2.96 2.91
C VAL A 36 0.95 -2.17 1.79
N GLY A 37 2.23 -2.44 1.52
CA GLY A 37 2.97 -1.85 0.41
C GLY A 37 2.44 -2.34 -0.94
N VAL A 38 1.77 -1.47 -1.69
CA VAL A 38 1.18 -1.78 -3.00
C VAL A 38 1.38 -0.62 -3.97
N PRO A 39 1.30 -0.85 -5.29
CA PRO A 39 1.33 0.23 -6.26
C PRO A 39 0.08 1.10 -6.09
N ILE A 40 0.28 2.41 -5.87
CA ILE A 40 -0.81 3.37 -5.77
C ILE A 40 -0.67 4.48 -6.79
N LYS A 41 -1.81 5.02 -7.21
CA LYS A 41 -1.90 6.28 -7.94
C LYS A 41 -2.03 7.42 -6.93
N LEU A 42 -1.04 8.31 -6.91
CA LEU A 42 -0.96 9.43 -6.00
C LEU A 42 -1.24 10.76 -6.72
N GLY A 43 -2.05 11.63 -6.12
CA GLY A 43 -2.28 13.00 -6.60
C GLY A 43 -2.72 13.93 -5.47
N ALA A 44 -3.35 15.06 -5.80
CA ALA A 44 -3.64 16.14 -4.86
C ALA A 44 -4.52 15.73 -3.66
N GLY A 45 -5.38 14.73 -3.83
CA GLY A 45 -6.19 14.16 -2.75
C GLY A 45 -5.50 13.04 -1.95
N GLY A 46 -4.19 12.83 -2.15
CA GLY A 46 -3.48 11.66 -1.64
C GLY A 46 -3.69 10.45 -2.55
N ILE A 47 -4.05 9.31 -1.96
CA ILE A 47 -4.24 8.05 -2.70
C ILE A 47 -5.53 8.15 -3.52
N LYS A 48 -5.40 8.22 -4.84
CA LYS A 48 -6.55 8.22 -5.76
C LYS A 48 -7.05 6.82 -6.04
N GLN A 49 -6.14 5.85 -6.11
CA GLN A 49 -6.46 4.47 -6.45
C GLN A 49 -5.34 3.55 -6.00
N VAL A 50 -5.71 2.37 -5.49
CA VAL A 50 -4.79 1.22 -5.37
C VAL A 50 -4.83 0.46 -6.69
N ILE A 51 -3.66 0.21 -7.27
CA ILE A 51 -3.54 -0.49 -8.54
C ILE A 51 -3.37 -1.97 -8.24
N GLU A 52 -4.37 -2.76 -8.63
CA GLU A 52 -4.33 -4.22 -8.58
C GLU A 52 -3.70 -4.74 -9.86
N ILE A 53 -2.55 -5.39 -9.70
CA ILE A 53 -1.88 -6.12 -10.78
C ILE A 53 -2.16 -7.61 -10.64
N GLU A 54 -2.17 -8.32 -11.77
CA GLU A 54 -2.22 -9.77 -11.76
C GLU A 54 -0.89 -10.30 -11.20
N LEU A 55 -0.98 -10.89 -10.01
CA LEU A 55 0.14 -11.57 -9.36
C LEU A 55 0.08 -13.05 -9.70
N THR A 56 1.25 -13.65 -9.88
CA THR A 56 1.38 -15.12 -9.91
C THR A 56 1.02 -15.72 -8.54
N ASP A 57 0.75 -17.02 -8.49
CA ASP A 57 0.42 -17.72 -7.24
C ASP A 57 1.53 -17.57 -6.18
N GLU A 58 2.79 -17.57 -6.62
CA GLU A 58 3.97 -17.41 -5.76
C GLU A 58 4.05 -16.00 -5.16
N GLU A 59 3.84 -14.96 -5.98
CA GLU A 59 3.83 -13.55 -5.55
C GLU A 59 2.63 -13.25 -4.65
N ARG A 60 1.46 -13.81 -4.97
CA ARG A 60 0.26 -13.71 -4.13
C ARG A 60 0.51 -14.34 -2.76
N ALA A 61 1.11 -15.53 -2.72
CA ALA A 61 1.47 -16.18 -1.47
C ALA A 61 2.50 -15.35 -0.68
N ALA A 62 3.48 -14.73 -1.35
CA ALA A 62 4.44 -13.83 -0.71
C ALA A 62 3.78 -12.57 -0.13
N LEU A 63 2.85 -11.96 -0.86
CA LEU A 63 2.08 -10.80 -0.39
C LEU A 63 1.25 -11.15 0.84
N HIS A 64 0.53 -12.27 0.83
CA HIS A 64 -0.26 -12.71 1.99
C HIS A 64 0.62 -13.03 3.21
N ARG A 65 1.80 -13.64 3.02
CA ARG A 65 2.75 -13.84 4.13
C ARG A 65 3.20 -12.51 4.73
N SER A 66 3.55 -11.54 3.88
CA SER A 66 3.95 -10.19 4.33
C SER A 66 2.81 -9.49 5.08
N ALA A 67 1.59 -9.54 4.54
CA ALA A 67 0.40 -8.98 5.19
C ALA A 67 0.09 -9.66 6.53
N GLY A 68 0.27 -10.98 6.63
CA GLY A 68 0.13 -11.73 7.88
C GLY A 68 1.07 -11.22 8.97
N ALA A 69 2.36 -11.04 8.65
CA ALA A 69 3.34 -10.51 9.60
C ALA A 69 3.00 -9.10 10.09
N VAL A 70 2.50 -8.22 9.20
CA VAL A 70 2.06 -6.87 9.59
C VAL A 70 0.83 -6.93 10.48
N ARG A 71 -0.12 -7.84 10.19
CA ARG A 71 -1.32 -8.02 11.01
C ARG A 71 -0.97 -8.49 12.43
N GLU A 72 -0.09 -9.48 12.56
CA GLU A 72 0.39 -9.96 13.87
C GLU A 72 1.03 -8.81 14.67
N LEU A 73 1.86 -7.99 14.03
CA LEU A 73 2.48 -6.83 14.67
C LEU A 73 1.43 -5.80 15.14
N VAL A 74 0.44 -5.49 14.30
CA VAL A 74 -0.65 -4.57 14.64
C VAL A 74 -1.50 -5.11 15.80
N GLU A 75 -1.77 -6.42 15.83
CA GLU A 75 -2.50 -7.07 16.91
C GLU A 75 -1.73 -7.05 18.23
N ALA A 76 -0.42 -7.32 18.20
CA ALA A 76 0.44 -7.21 19.38
C ALA A 76 0.46 -5.78 19.94
N MET A 77 0.50 -4.76 19.08
CA MET A 77 0.45 -3.35 19.50
C MET A 77 -0.89 -2.96 20.12
N ARG A 78 -2.00 -3.62 19.77
CA ARG A 78 -3.33 -3.35 20.37
C ARG A 78 -3.49 -3.90 21.78
N GLN A 79 -2.60 -4.81 22.21
CA GLN A 79 -2.63 -5.41 23.54
C GLN A 79 -1.79 -4.63 24.57
N LEU A 80 -1.13 -3.54 24.13
CA LEU A 80 -0.44 -2.56 24.97
C LEU A 80 -1.40 -1.43 25.36
#